data_AF-A0A966QFT2-F1
#
_entry.id   AF-A0A966QFT2-F1
#
_cell.length_a   1.000
_cell.length_b   1.000
_cell.length_c   1.000
_cell.angle_alpha   90.00
_cell.angle_beta   90.00
_cell.angle_gamma   90.00
#
_symmetry.space_group_name_H-M   'P 1'
#
loop_
_entity.id
_entity.type
_entity.pdbx_description
1 polymer ?
#
loop_
_entity_poly.entity_id
_entity_poly.type
_entity_poly.pdbx_seq_one_letter_code
_entity_poly.pdbx_strand_id
1 'polypeptide(L)' 'PVSAPDIRAGAALVVAGLVAQGETRIDNIHHIDRGYDDLVGRLAALGADVSRR' A
#
# COMPACT_ATOMS: atom_id res chain seq x y z
N PRO A 1 1.25 12.89 1.99
CA PRO A 1 0.29 11.76 2.14
C PRO A 1 -0.59 11.71 0.88
N VAL A 2 -0.80 10.51 0.34
CA VAL A 2 -1.68 10.25 -0.81
C VAL A 2 -2.85 9.39 -0.35
N SER A 3 -3.97 9.39 -1.08
CA SER A 3 -5.18 8.66 -0.69
C SER A 3 -5.58 7.69 -1.80
N ALA A 4 -5.92 6.45 -1.43
CA ALA A 4 -6.41 5.46 -2.37
C ALA A 4 -7.87 5.76 -2.75
N PRO A 5 -8.20 6.07 -4.03
CA PRO A 5 -9.57 6.34 -4.45
C PRO A 5 -10.37 5.06 -4.75
N ASP A 6 -9.67 3.96 -5.03
CA ASP A 6 -10.25 2.66 -5.33
C ASP A 6 -9.21 1.53 -5.12
N ILE A 7 -9.64 0.28 -5.31
CA ILE A 7 -8.83 -0.93 -5.12
C ILE A 7 -7.53 -0.87 -5.96
N ARG A 8 -7.65 -0.57 -7.26
CA ARG A 8 -6.54 -0.66 -8.22
C ARG A 8 -5.61 0.52 -8.11
N ALA A 9 -6.15 1.73 -7.99
CA ALA A 9 -5.37 2.92 -7.77
C ALA A 9 -4.60 2.84 -6.43
N GLY A 10 -5.22 2.30 -5.38
CA GLY A 10 -4.53 2.06 -4.12
C GLY A 10 -3.35 1.10 -4.26
N ALA A 11 -3.53 -0.04 -4.94
CA ALA A 11 -2.43 -0.97 -5.20
C ALA A 11 -1.31 -0.34 -6.04
N ALA A 12 -1.66 0.49 -7.03
CA ALA A 12 -0.69 1.24 -7.82
C ALA A 12 0.13 2.22 -6.96
N LEU A 13 -0.51 2.91 -6.01
CA LEU A 13 0.18 3.79 -5.06
C LEU A 13 1.14 3.01 -4.14
N VAL A 14 0.79 1.79 -3.73
CA VAL A 14 1.70 0.93 -2.95
C VAL A 14 2.97 0.64 -3.74
N VAL A 15 2.83 0.20 -5.00
CA VAL A 15 3.99 -0.07 -5.87
C VAL A 15 4.81 1.20 -6.11
N ALA A 16 4.17 2.34 -6.33
CA ALA A 16 4.88 3.62 -6.45
C ALA A 16 5.65 3.98 -5.16
N GLY A 17 5.05 3.74 -3.99
CA GLY A 17 5.68 3.98 -2.70
C GLY A 17 6.91 3.12 -2.43
N LEU A 18 6.95 1.88 -2.96
CA LEU A 18 8.11 0.99 -2.83
C LEU A 18 9.36 1.48 -3.61
N VAL A 19 9.17 2.32 -4.64
CA VAL A 19 10.26 2.85 -5.47
C VAL A 19 10.58 4.31 -5.13
N ALA A 20 9.64 5.03 -4.50
CA ALA A 20 9.81 6.42 -4.12
C ALA A 20 10.95 6.61 -3.11
N GLN A 21 11.62 7.76 -3.18
CA GLN A 21 12.58 8.15 -2.15
C GLN A 21 11.84 8.69 -0.91
N GLY A 22 12.23 8.24 0.27
CA GLY A 22 11.63 8.65 1.55
C GLY A 22 10.42 7.79 1.95
N GLU A 23 9.57 8.32 2.84
CA GLU A 23 8.38 7.61 3.34
C GLU A 23 7.13 7.99 2.53
N THR A 24 6.42 6.97 2.02
CA THR A 24 5.10 7.16 1.40
C THR A 24 3.99 6.76 2.37
N ARG A 25 3.12 7.71 2.74
CA ARG A 25 1.91 7.44 3.52
C ARG A 25 0.69 7.40 2.63
N ILE A 26 -0.01 6.27 2.63
CA ILE A 26 -1.25 6.01 1.87
C ILE A 26 -2.44 5.94 2.83
N ASP A 27 -3.39 6.85 2.67
CA ASP A 27 -4.63 6.91 3.43
C ASP A 27 -5.77 6.18 2.65
N ASN A 28 -6.90 5.90 3.33
CA ASN A 28 -8.05 5.17 2.77
C ASN A 28 -7.75 3.73 2.29
N ILE A 29 -6.91 3.02 3.04
CA ILE A 29 -6.49 1.64 2.76
C ILE A 29 -7.66 0.63 2.65
N HIS A 30 -8.83 0.94 3.23
CA HIS A 30 -10.03 0.10 3.14
C HIS A 30 -10.47 -0.17 1.70
N HIS A 31 -10.13 0.70 0.74
CA HIS A 31 -10.32 0.41 -0.68
C HIS A 31 -9.45 -0.76 -1.14
N ILE A 32 -8.19 -0.84 -0.72
CA ILE A 32 -7.25 -1.92 -1.08
C ILE A 32 -7.69 -3.24 -0.45
N ASP A 33 -8.10 -3.21 0.82
CA ASP A 33 -8.54 -4.39 1.58
C ASP A 33 -9.68 -5.16 0.88
N ARG A 34 -10.49 -4.49 0.06
CA ARG A 34 -11.59 -5.11 -0.69
C ARG A 34 -11.14 -6.04 -1.83
N GLY A 35 -9.88 -5.94 -2.27
CA GLY A 35 -9.35 -6.72 -3.39
C GLY A 35 -8.03 -7.44 -3.09
N TYR A 36 -7.38 -7.15 -1.97
CA TYR A 36 -6.13 -7.78 -1.57
C TYR A 36 -6.20 -8.23 -0.12
N ASP A 37 -6.12 -9.54 0.07
CA ASP A 37 -6.05 -10.16 1.39
C ASP A 37 -4.62 -10.11 1.93
N ASP A 38 -4.46 -9.54 3.12
CA ASP A 38 -3.19 -9.31 3.83
C ASP A 38 -2.06 -8.77 2.92
N LEU A 39 -2.34 -7.70 2.17
CA LEU A 39 -1.34 -7.11 1.27
C LEU A 39 -0.05 -6.71 2.01
N VAL A 40 -0.20 -6.13 3.20
CA VAL A 40 0.93 -5.64 4.01
C VAL A 40 1.79 -6.81 4.49
N GLY A 41 1.19 -7.87 5.04
CA GLY A 41 1.93 -9.05 5.49
C GLY A 41 2.64 -9.75 4.34
N ARG A 42 1.98 -9.88 3.18
CA ARG A 42 2.58 -10.47 1.96
C ARG A 42 3.77 -9.68 1.44
N LEU A 43 3.67 -8.35 1.41
CA LEU A 43 4.78 -7.49 0.98
C LEU A 43 5.94 -7.51 1.99
N ALA A 44 5.64 -7.48 3.29
CA ALA A 44 6.65 -7.61 4.33
C ALA A 44 7.38 -8.96 4.26
N ALA A 45 6.67 -10.06 3.97
CA ALA A 45 7.26 -11.38 3.77
C ALA A 45 8.21 -11.45 2.54
N LEU A 46 8.06 -10.53 1.58
CA LEU A 46 8.97 -10.36 0.44
C LEU A 46 10.12 -9.39 0.73
N GLY A 47 10.20 -8.83 1.94
CA GLY A 47 11.26 -7.91 2.37
C GLY A 47 10.95 -6.42 2.16
N ALA A 48 9.70 -6.06 1.86
CA ALA A 48 9.31 -4.65 1.79
C ALA A 48 9.23 -4.03 3.19
N ASP A 49 9.78 -2.82 3.34
CA ASP A 49 9.59 -1.99 4.55
C ASP A 49 8.23 -1.31 4.47
N VAL A 50 7.19 -2.02 4.93
CA VAL A 50 5.80 -1.57 4.92
C VAL A 50 5.12 -1.92 6.24
N SER A 51 4.27 -1.03 6.72
CA SER A 51 3.47 -1.24 7.93
C SER A 51 2.10 -0.59 7.83
N ARG A 52 1.16 -1.08 8.63
CA ARG A 52 -0.19 -0.51 8.77
C ARG A 52 -0.37 -0.03 10.21
N ARG A 53 -0.85 1.20 10.36
CA ARG A 53 -1.15 1.86 11.64
C ARG A 53 -2.55 2.46 11.63
#